data_AF-A0A8T5N2A1-F1
#
_entry.id   AF-A0A8T5N2A1-F1
#
_cell.length_a   1.000
_cell.length_b   1.000
_cell.length_c   1.000
_cell.angle_alpha   90.00
_cell.angle_beta   90.00
_cell.angle_gamma   90.00
#
_symmetry.space_group_name_H-M   'P 1'
#
loop_
_entity.id
_entity.type
_entity.pdbx_description
1 polymer ?
#
loop_
_entity_poly.entity_id
_entity_poly.type
_entity_poly.pdbx_seq_one_letter_code
_entity_poly.pdbx_strand_id
1 'polypeptide(L)'
;MKKEELSVNINTLFSATGLKHTLHLYTPNVSKYAIQTPFLDAANEDEQVVYVTSENPDTVRQGLKGLNINLSVIKPDEIGKIKGKKMRIVVDAGSINLEEQLKMGRHLSRMEKANFILCTYDVSKLSPEMIKDLVKHHDKLMLTTSDVTVLSSESFDELNIGDESVERFVKNDLDTIVLALILERPMCGTDIIKTIHKNFNVLLSPGTI
;
A
#
# COMPACT_ATOMS: atom_id res chain seq x y z
N MET A 1 0.70 18.53 -3.63
CA MET A 1 0.35 18.49 -2.19
C MET A 1 1.58 18.81 -1.34
N LYS A 2 1.48 19.60 -0.26
CA LYS A 2 2.65 19.86 0.62
C LYS A 2 2.98 18.57 1.39
N LYS A 3 4.27 18.26 1.56
CA LYS A 3 4.76 17.04 2.25
C LYS A 3 4.08 16.78 3.61
N GLU A 4 3.72 17.85 4.31
CA GLU A 4 3.02 17.84 5.60
C GLU A 4 1.57 17.30 5.49
N GLU A 5 0.79 17.71 4.47
CA GLU A 5 -0.59 17.23 4.29
C GLU A 5 -0.64 15.72 3.97
N LEU A 6 0.32 15.21 3.18
CA LEU A 6 0.44 13.78 2.90
C LEU A 6 0.70 12.99 4.19
N SER A 7 1.61 13.47 5.04
CA SER A 7 1.96 12.80 6.30
C SER A 7 0.82 12.77 7.31
N VAL A 8 0.03 13.85 7.40
CA VAL A 8 -1.13 13.94 8.31
C VAL A 8 -2.20 12.95 7.90
N ASN A 9 -2.53 12.89 6.61
CA ASN A 9 -3.55 11.96 6.11
C ASN A 9 -3.15 10.49 6.35
N ILE A 10 -1.88 10.16 6.13
CA ILE A 10 -1.36 8.80 6.34
C ILE A 10 -1.32 8.44 7.84
N ASN A 11 -0.96 9.37 8.71
CA ASN A 11 -0.98 9.17 10.16
C ASN A 11 -2.39 8.86 10.67
N THR A 12 -3.39 9.66 10.28
CA THR A 12 -4.79 9.42 10.64
C THR A 12 -5.26 8.05 10.16
N LEU A 13 -4.80 7.65 8.98
CA LEU A 13 -5.07 6.36 8.36
C LEU A 13 -4.60 5.16 9.16
N PHE A 14 -3.35 5.20 9.63
CA PHE A 14 -2.77 4.13 10.43
C PHE A 14 -3.25 4.16 11.89
N SER A 15 -3.70 5.32 12.37
CA SER A 15 -4.25 5.47 13.72
C SER A 15 -5.70 4.97 13.84
N ALA A 16 -6.49 5.11 12.77
CA ALA A 16 -7.92 4.83 12.79
C ALA A 16 -8.27 3.35 12.53
N THR A 17 -7.29 2.52 12.18
CA THR A 17 -7.60 1.23 11.55
C THR A 17 -6.81 0.09 12.20
N GLY A 18 -7.51 -0.95 12.65
CA GLY A 18 -6.94 -2.19 13.21
C GLY A 18 -6.27 -3.09 12.16
N LEU A 19 -5.62 -2.50 11.15
CA LEU A 19 -5.11 -3.17 9.96
C LEU A 19 -3.82 -3.90 10.26
N LYS A 20 -3.78 -5.18 9.91
CA LYS A 20 -2.66 -6.06 10.28
C LYS A 20 -1.69 -6.22 9.14
N HIS A 21 -2.18 -6.34 7.90
CA HIS A 21 -1.33 -6.47 6.73
C HIS A 21 -1.81 -5.55 5.59
N THR A 22 -1.07 -4.46 5.37
CA THR A 22 -1.40 -3.42 4.39
C THR A 22 -0.44 -3.46 3.22
N LEU A 23 -0.97 -3.56 2.00
CA LEU A 23 -0.25 -3.31 0.76
C LEU A 23 -0.37 -1.83 0.42
N HIS A 24 0.75 -1.14 0.24
CA HIS A 24 0.78 0.27 -0.11
C HIS A 24 1.58 0.48 -1.40
N LEU A 25 0.88 0.72 -2.48
CA LEU A 25 1.42 1.08 -3.78
C LEU A 25 1.65 2.60 -3.85
N TYR A 26 2.75 3.03 -4.43
CA TYR A 26 3.02 4.45 -4.63
C TYR A 26 3.59 4.72 -6.03
N THR A 27 3.30 5.90 -6.57
CA THR A 27 3.88 6.33 -7.85
C THR A 27 5.34 6.79 -7.65
N PRO A 28 6.21 6.70 -8.68
CA PRO A 28 7.64 7.04 -8.58
C PRO A 28 7.93 8.45 -8.02
N ASN A 29 7.01 9.39 -8.20
CA ASN A 29 7.16 10.77 -7.74
C ASN A 29 6.89 10.94 -6.23
N VAL A 30 6.42 9.89 -5.57
CA VAL A 30 6.16 9.87 -4.13
C VAL A 30 7.35 9.25 -3.43
N SER A 31 7.91 9.98 -2.45
CA SER A 31 8.95 9.43 -1.60
C SER A 31 8.38 8.31 -0.73
N LYS A 32 8.94 7.10 -0.83
CA LYS A 32 8.58 5.98 0.05
C LYS A 32 8.68 6.33 1.55
N TYR A 33 9.64 7.16 1.93
CA TYR A 33 9.80 7.61 3.31
C TYR A 33 8.67 8.53 3.77
N ALA A 34 8.00 9.25 2.87
CA ALA A 34 6.82 10.04 3.20
C ALA A 34 5.62 9.16 3.61
N ILE A 35 5.63 7.87 3.21
CA ILE A 35 4.64 6.87 3.57
C ILE A 35 5.07 6.09 4.82
N GLN A 36 6.31 5.59 4.81
CA GLN A 36 6.82 4.68 5.82
C GLN A 36 7.07 5.38 7.16
N THR A 37 7.51 6.64 7.16
CA THR A 37 7.81 7.39 8.39
C THR A 37 6.57 7.56 9.28
N PRO A 38 5.42 8.07 8.78
CA PRO A 38 4.16 8.08 9.52
C PRO A 38 3.78 6.74 10.17
N PHE A 39 3.89 5.65 9.40
CA PHE A 39 3.55 4.32 9.90
C PHE A 39 4.43 3.92 11.10
N LEU A 40 5.73 4.16 10.99
CA LEU A 40 6.72 3.83 12.02
C LEU A 40 6.62 4.74 13.25
N ASP A 41 6.31 6.02 13.06
CA ASP A 41 6.14 7.00 14.15
C ASP A 41 4.93 6.67 15.03
N ALA A 42 3.91 6.02 14.46
CA ALA A 42 2.75 5.52 15.19
C ALA A 42 3.02 4.25 16.02
N ALA A 43 4.28 3.85 16.20
CA ALA A 43 4.64 2.70 17.03
C ALA A 43 4.42 2.99 18.53
N ASN A 44 3.83 2.03 19.22
CA ASN A 44 3.71 2.07 20.68
C ASN A 44 5.04 1.69 21.37
N GLU A 45 5.24 2.09 22.62
CA GLU A 45 6.46 1.77 23.38
C GLU A 45 6.71 0.26 23.56
N ASP A 46 5.66 -0.56 23.53
CA ASP A 46 5.71 -2.01 23.64
C ASP A 46 5.92 -2.72 22.28
N GLU A 47 5.96 -1.97 21.17
CA GLU A 47 6.12 -2.52 19.82
C GLU A 47 7.60 -2.58 19.41
N GLN A 48 8.02 -3.76 18.93
CA GLN A 48 9.30 -3.89 18.25
C GLN A 48 9.15 -3.37 16.81
N VAL A 49 9.93 -2.35 16.44
CA VAL A 49 9.88 -1.76 15.10
C VAL A 49 10.97 -2.37 14.20
N VAL A 50 10.54 -2.91 13.06
CA VAL A 50 11.40 -3.60 12.10
C VAL A 50 11.24 -3.02 10.70
N TYR A 51 12.35 -2.78 10.02
CA TYR A 51 12.39 -2.38 8.62
C TYR A 51 13.11 -3.45 7.79
N VAL A 52 12.42 -4.03 6.82
CA VAL A 52 12.92 -5.10 5.96
C VAL A 52 13.23 -4.54 4.58
N THR A 53 14.49 -4.66 4.16
CA THR A 53 14.97 -4.06 2.90
C THR A 53 16.26 -4.69 2.41
N SER A 54 16.47 -4.67 1.10
CA SER A 54 17.76 -5.02 0.51
C SER A 54 18.75 -3.86 0.51
N GLU A 55 18.30 -2.64 0.80
CA GLU A 55 19.16 -1.45 0.87
C GLU A 55 20.19 -1.53 2.02
N ASN A 56 21.18 -0.64 1.98
CA ASN A 56 22.12 -0.47 3.07
C ASN A 56 21.39 0.11 4.30
N PRO A 57 21.54 -0.48 5.50
CA PRO A 57 20.95 0.03 6.74
C PRO A 57 21.21 1.52 7.01
N ASP A 58 22.37 2.04 6.65
CA ASP A 58 22.72 3.44 6.89
C ASP A 58 21.93 4.38 5.97
N THR A 59 21.66 3.98 4.73
CA THR A 59 20.79 4.71 3.79
C THR A 59 19.37 4.81 4.34
N VAL A 60 18.86 3.71 4.90
CA VAL A 60 17.52 3.64 5.50
C VAL A 60 17.43 4.55 6.71
N ARG A 61 18.42 4.48 7.62
CA ARG A 61 18.50 5.34 8.81
C ARG A 61 18.58 6.81 8.45
N GLN A 62 19.30 7.15 7.38
CA GLN A 62 19.35 8.53 6.89
C GLN A 62 18.01 8.99 6.32
N GLY A 63 17.31 8.12 5.57
CA GLY A 63 15.98 8.40 5.03
C GLY A 63 14.89 8.58 6.11
N LEU A 64 15.06 7.89 7.23
CA LEU A 64 14.18 7.94 8.42
C LEU A 64 14.72 8.85 9.53
N LYS A 65 15.66 9.73 9.21
CA LYS A 65 16.26 10.64 10.19
C LYS A 65 15.17 11.54 10.79
N GLY A 66 15.08 11.53 12.12
CA GLY A 66 14.09 12.30 12.88
C GLY A 66 13.08 11.44 13.64
N LEU A 67 12.98 10.14 13.33
CA LEU A 67 12.21 9.20 14.16
C LEU A 67 12.96 8.90 15.46
N ASN A 68 12.29 9.08 16.59
CA ASN A 68 12.81 8.72 17.91
C ASN A 68 12.37 7.31 18.30
N ILE A 69 12.70 6.33 17.46
CA ILE A 69 12.30 4.93 17.64
C ILE A 69 13.52 4.00 17.58
N ASN A 70 13.46 2.89 18.31
CA ASN A 70 14.47 1.85 18.24
C ASN A 70 14.23 0.95 17.02
N LEU A 71 14.78 1.35 15.86
CA LEU A 71 14.55 0.69 14.59
C LEU A 71 15.56 -0.45 14.32
N SER A 72 15.06 -1.68 14.15
CA SER A 72 15.83 -2.81 13.63
C SER A 72 15.74 -2.84 12.11
N VAL A 73 16.85 -2.63 11.39
CA VAL A 73 16.90 -2.80 9.93
C VAL A 73 17.50 -4.17 9.61
N ILE A 74 16.78 -5.00 8.86
CA ILE A 74 17.18 -6.37 8.55
C ILE A 74 17.06 -6.68 7.05
N LYS A 75 17.72 -7.76 6.62
CA LYS A 75 17.58 -8.28 5.26
C LYS A 75 16.32 -9.16 5.09
N PRO A 76 15.82 -9.31 3.84
CA PRO A 76 14.66 -10.13 3.52
C PRO A 76 14.71 -11.56 4.07
N ASP A 77 15.87 -12.22 3.99
CA ASP A 77 16.09 -13.60 4.42
C ASP A 77 16.13 -13.78 5.95
N GLU A 78 16.28 -12.68 6.68
CA GLU A 78 16.32 -12.67 8.14
C GLU A 78 14.94 -12.57 8.77
N ILE A 79 13.89 -12.27 7.99
CA ILE A 79 12.53 -12.08 8.51
C ILE A 79 12.03 -13.31 9.29
N GLY A 80 12.45 -14.51 8.86
CA GLY A 80 12.10 -15.77 9.49
C GLY A 80 12.68 -15.99 10.88
N LYS A 81 13.67 -15.17 11.27
CA LYS A 81 14.41 -15.30 12.53
C LYS A 81 13.92 -14.32 13.60
N ILE A 82 13.09 -13.35 13.23
CA ILE A 82 12.57 -12.35 14.17
C ILE A 82 11.64 -13.04 15.17
N LYS A 83 11.78 -12.69 16.45
CA LYS A 83 10.91 -13.14 17.53
C LYS A 83 10.36 -11.92 18.27
N GLY A 84 9.04 -11.83 18.36
CA GLY A 84 8.34 -10.75 19.05
C GLY A 84 6.84 -11.04 19.09
N LYS A 85 6.16 -10.57 20.14
CA LYS A 85 4.70 -10.74 20.30
C LYS A 85 3.91 -9.59 19.68
N LYS A 86 4.54 -8.42 19.53
CA LYS A 86 3.91 -7.21 18.97
C LYS A 86 4.96 -6.44 18.18
N MET A 87 4.85 -6.47 16.87
CA MET A 87 5.81 -5.88 15.96
C MET A 87 5.12 -4.92 15.01
N ARG A 88 5.85 -3.87 14.64
CA ARG A 88 5.50 -2.97 13.56
C ARG A 88 6.55 -3.08 12.46
N ILE A 89 6.15 -3.65 11.33
CA ILE A 89 7.06 -4.10 10.27
C ILE A 89 6.79 -3.28 9.01
N VAL A 90 7.82 -2.60 8.50
CA VAL A 90 7.82 -2.05 7.15
C VAL A 90 8.59 -2.99 6.25
N VAL A 91 8.00 -3.36 5.12
CA VAL A 91 8.66 -4.08 4.03
C VAL A 91 8.82 -3.13 2.86
N ASP A 92 10.06 -2.76 2.58
CA ASP A 92 10.43 -1.96 1.41
C ASP A 92 10.60 -2.88 0.19
N ALA A 93 9.48 -3.37 -0.30
CA ALA A 93 9.48 -4.39 -1.33
C ALA A 93 10.00 -3.87 -2.68
N GLY A 94 9.97 -2.55 -2.92
CA GLY A 94 10.61 -1.93 -4.07
C GLY A 94 12.14 -2.12 -4.15
N SER A 95 12.77 -2.55 -3.05
CA SER A 95 14.20 -2.91 -2.98
C SER A 95 14.46 -4.43 -3.08
N ILE A 96 13.42 -5.25 -2.98
CA ILE A 96 13.50 -6.71 -2.83
C ILE A 96 13.11 -7.37 -4.15
N ASN A 97 13.76 -8.48 -4.54
CA ASN A 97 13.37 -9.18 -5.76
C ASN A 97 12.06 -9.98 -5.57
N LEU A 98 11.37 -10.29 -6.68
CA LEU A 98 10.06 -10.93 -6.62
C LEU A 98 10.07 -12.31 -5.94
N GLU A 99 11.12 -13.10 -6.13
CA GLU A 99 11.22 -14.44 -5.52
C GLU A 99 11.31 -14.36 -3.99
N GLU A 100 12.11 -13.42 -3.48
CA GLU A 100 12.23 -13.12 -2.05
C GLU A 100 10.92 -12.58 -1.48
N GLN A 101 10.25 -11.67 -2.20
CA GLN A 101 8.95 -11.15 -1.78
C GLN A 101 7.90 -12.25 -1.61
N LEU A 102 7.83 -13.21 -2.53
CA LEU A 102 6.89 -14.34 -2.43
C LEU A 102 7.22 -15.25 -1.25
N LYS A 103 8.51 -15.48 -0.95
CA LYS A 103 8.95 -16.22 0.23
C LYS A 103 8.56 -15.48 1.52
N MET A 104 8.75 -14.16 1.54
CA MET A 104 8.39 -13.29 2.67
C MET A 104 6.89 -13.22 2.91
N GLY A 105 6.07 -13.07 1.87
CA GLY A 105 4.60 -12.98 1.99
C GLY A 105 4.00 -14.20 2.69
N ARG A 106 4.55 -15.39 2.45
CA ARG A 106 4.18 -16.62 3.18
C ARG A 106 4.59 -16.60 4.65
N HIS A 107 5.66 -15.92 5.00
CA HIS A 107 6.09 -15.78 6.39
C HIS A 107 5.26 -14.72 7.12
N LEU A 108 5.05 -13.56 6.50
CA LEU A 108 4.23 -12.46 7.01
C LEU A 108 2.78 -12.89 7.29
N SER A 109 2.18 -13.65 6.39
CA SER A 109 0.82 -14.20 6.58
C SER A 109 0.70 -15.20 7.73
N ARG A 110 1.80 -15.74 8.24
CA ARG A 110 1.84 -16.64 9.41
C ARG A 110 2.19 -15.94 10.72
N MET A 111 2.57 -14.67 10.66
CA MET A 111 2.89 -13.91 11.86
C MET A 111 1.65 -13.70 12.74
N GLU A 112 1.86 -13.52 14.04
CA GLU A 112 0.76 -13.33 14.99
C GLU A 112 -0.10 -12.13 14.61
N LYS A 113 -1.41 -12.25 14.86
CA LYS A 113 -2.42 -11.22 14.58
C LYS A 113 -2.20 -9.88 15.29
N ALA A 114 -1.27 -9.81 16.24
CA ALA A 114 -0.91 -8.60 16.96
C ALA A 114 0.15 -7.74 16.22
N ASN A 115 0.68 -8.22 15.09
CA ASN A 115 1.66 -7.50 14.30
C ASN A 115 0.99 -6.60 13.26
N PHE A 116 1.58 -5.42 13.06
CA PHE A 116 1.22 -4.46 12.02
C PHE A 116 2.28 -4.51 10.93
N ILE A 117 1.88 -4.78 9.69
CA ILE A 117 2.77 -4.98 8.56
C ILE A 117 2.36 -4.03 7.43
N LEU A 118 3.30 -3.23 6.95
CA LEU A 118 3.16 -2.34 5.81
C LEU A 118 4.12 -2.75 4.69
N CYS A 119 3.59 -3.27 3.60
CA CYS A 119 4.35 -3.64 2.41
C CYS A 119 4.26 -2.52 1.37
N THR A 120 5.37 -1.83 1.12
CA THR A 120 5.41 -0.67 0.21
C THR A 120 6.02 -1.02 -1.14
N TYR A 121 5.39 -0.59 -2.23
CA TYR A 121 5.83 -0.87 -3.60
C TYR A 121 5.70 0.35 -4.51
N ASP A 122 6.73 0.58 -5.31
CA ASP A 122 6.62 1.47 -6.48
C ASP A 122 5.77 0.77 -7.55
N VAL A 123 4.61 1.33 -7.88
CA VAL A 123 3.67 0.74 -8.85
C VAL A 123 4.27 0.59 -10.24
N SER A 124 5.24 1.44 -10.61
CA SER A 124 5.91 1.37 -11.92
C SER A 124 6.78 0.13 -12.09
N LYS A 125 7.11 -0.55 -10.99
CA LYS A 125 7.94 -1.77 -10.96
C LYS A 125 7.11 -3.05 -10.93
N LEU A 126 5.79 -2.95 -10.98
CA LEU A 126 4.88 -4.09 -10.87
C LEU A 126 4.14 -4.31 -12.18
N SER A 127 4.00 -5.57 -12.58
CA SER A 127 3.04 -5.94 -13.62
C SER A 127 1.63 -6.06 -13.05
N PRO A 128 0.57 -5.96 -13.87
CA PRO A 128 -0.80 -6.16 -13.42
C PRO A 128 -1.02 -7.52 -12.74
N GLU A 129 -0.37 -8.58 -13.22
CA GLU A 129 -0.43 -9.93 -12.64
C GLU A 129 0.19 -9.95 -11.24
N MET A 130 1.33 -9.27 -11.06
CA MET A 130 1.97 -9.14 -9.75
C MET A 130 1.08 -8.37 -8.77
N ILE A 131 0.43 -7.29 -9.21
CA ILE A 131 -0.49 -6.53 -8.36
C ILE A 131 -1.65 -7.42 -7.91
N LYS A 132 -2.25 -8.19 -8.83
CA LYS A 132 -3.32 -9.14 -8.50
C LYS A 132 -2.89 -10.18 -7.49
N ASP A 133 -1.69 -10.72 -7.62
CA ASP A 133 -1.18 -11.70 -6.66
C ASP A 133 -0.85 -11.08 -5.30
N LEU A 134 -0.30 -9.86 -5.27
CA LEU A 134 -0.05 -9.14 -4.02
C LEU A 134 -1.35 -8.85 -3.27
N VAL A 135 -2.40 -8.39 -3.95
CA VAL A 135 -3.69 -8.07 -3.31
C VAL A 135 -4.30 -9.29 -2.61
N LYS A 136 -4.10 -10.51 -3.11
CA LYS A 136 -4.61 -11.75 -2.47
C LYS A 136 -4.01 -12.03 -1.10
N HIS A 137 -2.88 -11.42 -0.76
CA HIS A 137 -2.12 -11.70 0.44
C HIS A 137 -2.21 -10.60 1.51
N HIS A 138 -2.89 -9.49 1.22
CA HIS A 138 -2.98 -8.34 2.12
C HIS A 138 -4.44 -8.05 2.46
N ASP A 139 -4.67 -7.56 3.67
CA ASP A 139 -6.01 -7.23 4.16
C ASP A 139 -6.53 -5.93 3.52
N LYS A 140 -5.61 -5.04 3.12
CA LYS A 140 -5.93 -3.72 2.58
C LYS A 140 -4.97 -3.33 1.46
N LEU A 141 -5.49 -2.58 0.49
CA LEU A 141 -4.69 -1.90 -0.53
C LEU A 141 -4.78 -0.38 -0.33
N MET A 142 -3.62 0.28 -0.33
CA MET A 142 -3.47 1.73 -0.36
C MET A 142 -2.70 2.11 -1.62
N LEU A 143 -3.11 3.19 -2.29
CA LEU A 143 -2.42 3.73 -3.46
C LEU A 143 -2.15 5.22 -3.23
N THR A 144 -0.89 5.63 -3.22
CA THR A 144 -0.51 7.04 -3.11
C THR A 144 0.12 7.55 -4.39
N THR A 145 -0.46 8.60 -4.95
CA THR A 145 0.10 9.40 -6.04
C THR A 145 0.64 10.72 -5.47
N SER A 146 1.21 11.58 -6.33
CA SER A 146 1.64 12.94 -5.95
C SER A 146 0.52 13.79 -5.34
N ASP A 147 -0.73 13.47 -5.67
CA ASP A 147 -1.88 14.33 -5.43
C ASP A 147 -2.94 13.68 -4.53
N VAL A 148 -3.01 12.34 -4.46
CA VAL A 148 -4.04 11.64 -3.68
C VAL A 148 -3.52 10.35 -3.06
N THR A 149 -4.02 10.00 -1.88
CA THR A 149 -3.91 8.65 -1.30
C THR A 149 -5.29 8.01 -1.31
N VAL A 150 -5.44 6.92 -2.04
CA VAL A 150 -6.66 6.11 -2.17
C VAL A 150 -6.54 4.88 -1.29
N LEU A 151 -7.65 4.50 -0.64
CA LEU A 151 -7.73 3.36 0.25
C LEU A 151 -8.82 2.41 -0.23
N SER A 152 -8.46 1.16 -0.44
CA SER A 152 -9.41 0.07 -0.58
C SER A 152 -9.45 -0.65 0.75
N SER A 153 -10.37 -0.26 1.64
CA SER A 153 -10.68 -1.04 2.87
C SER A 153 -11.97 -1.83 2.78
N GLU A 154 -12.87 -1.43 1.88
CA GLU A 154 -14.18 -1.97 1.52
C GLU A 154 -14.72 -0.93 0.51
N SER A 155 -15.78 -1.22 -0.25
CA SER A 155 -16.19 -0.46 -1.47
C SER A 155 -15.99 1.06 -1.36
N PHE A 156 -15.33 1.63 -2.37
CA PHE A 156 -14.94 3.03 -2.59
C PHE A 156 -16.03 4.12 -2.36
N ASP A 157 -17.25 3.76 -1.94
CA ASP A 157 -18.42 4.63 -1.69
C ASP A 157 -18.25 5.65 -0.54
N GLU A 158 -17.27 5.49 0.36
CA GLU A 158 -17.19 6.29 1.62
C GLU A 158 -16.07 7.36 1.67
N LEU A 159 -15.27 7.52 0.60
CA LEU A 159 -14.16 8.49 0.60
C LEU A 159 -14.57 9.79 -0.11
N ASN A 160 -14.80 10.84 0.68
CA ASN A 160 -15.05 12.23 0.27
C ASN A 160 -13.77 12.87 -0.33
N ILE A 161 -13.16 12.20 -1.31
CA ILE A 161 -12.14 12.74 -2.21
C ILE A 161 -12.91 13.61 -3.20
N GLY A 162 -12.48 14.87 -3.41
CA GLY A 162 -13.17 15.75 -4.35
C GLY A 162 -13.38 15.04 -5.68
N ASP A 163 -14.64 14.92 -6.10
CA ASP A 163 -15.10 14.06 -7.20
C ASP A 163 -14.24 14.21 -8.46
N GLU A 164 -13.74 15.42 -8.72
CA GLU A 164 -12.88 15.74 -9.87
C GLU A 164 -11.54 14.97 -9.89
N SER A 165 -10.95 14.65 -8.73
CA SER A 165 -9.66 13.95 -8.64
C SER A 165 -9.82 12.45 -8.87
N VAL A 166 -10.90 11.87 -8.35
CA VAL A 166 -11.26 10.46 -8.59
C VAL A 166 -11.70 10.28 -10.04
N GLU A 167 -12.51 11.20 -10.56
CA GLU A 167 -12.96 11.20 -11.95
C GLU A 167 -11.78 11.31 -12.93
N ARG A 168 -10.83 12.21 -12.68
CA ARG A 168 -9.63 12.33 -13.51
C ARG A 168 -8.78 11.07 -13.48
N PHE A 169 -8.62 10.43 -12.32
CA PHE A 169 -7.88 9.18 -12.19
C PHE A 169 -8.55 8.03 -12.95
N VAL A 170 -9.86 7.80 -12.72
CA VAL A 170 -10.61 6.76 -13.40
C VAL A 170 -10.58 6.96 -14.91
N LYS A 171 -10.64 8.21 -15.39
CA LYS A 171 -10.55 8.52 -16.82
C LYS A 171 -9.15 8.31 -17.40
N ASN A 172 -8.10 8.65 -16.65
CA ASN A 172 -6.71 8.51 -17.13
C ASN A 172 -6.24 7.06 -17.17
N ASP A 173 -6.72 6.23 -16.24
CA ASP A 173 -6.30 4.83 -16.08
C ASP A 173 -7.40 3.83 -16.44
N LEU A 174 -8.43 4.29 -17.18
CA LEU A 174 -9.64 3.53 -17.47
C LEU A 174 -9.35 2.17 -18.09
N ASP A 175 -8.47 2.14 -19.09
CA ASP A 175 -8.12 0.91 -19.81
C ASP A 175 -7.56 -0.17 -18.87
N THR A 176 -6.73 0.25 -17.91
CA THR A 176 -6.12 -0.64 -16.91
C THR A 176 -7.18 -1.15 -15.94
N ILE A 177 -8.08 -0.26 -15.48
CA ILE A 177 -9.19 -0.61 -14.59
C ILE A 177 -10.13 -1.61 -15.29
N VAL A 178 -10.52 -1.33 -16.53
CA VAL A 178 -11.41 -2.18 -17.33
C VAL A 178 -10.79 -3.55 -17.57
N LEU A 179 -9.52 -3.60 -17.98
CA LEU A 179 -8.81 -4.86 -18.19
C LEU A 179 -8.72 -5.69 -16.90
N ALA A 180 -8.48 -5.04 -15.75
CA ALA A 180 -8.46 -5.71 -14.46
C ALA A 180 -9.82 -6.36 -14.13
N LEU A 181 -10.92 -5.66 -14.36
CA LEU A 181 -12.28 -6.14 -14.11
C LEU A 181 -12.66 -7.34 -15.00
N ILE A 182 -12.37 -7.25 -16.31
CA ILE A 182 -12.68 -8.33 -17.27
C ILE A 182 -11.87 -9.60 -16.96
N LEU A 183 -10.63 -9.43 -16.53
CA LEU A 183 -9.76 -10.55 -16.16
C LEU A 183 -10.17 -11.23 -14.85
N GLU A 184 -10.85 -10.52 -13.94
CA GLU A 184 -11.38 -11.11 -12.71
C GLU A 184 -12.61 -11.99 -13.01
N ARG A 185 -13.51 -11.49 -13.86
CA ARG A 185 -14.63 -12.27 -14.40
C ARG A 185 -15.13 -11.63 -15.70
N PRO A 186 -15.70 -12.40 -16.64
CA PRO A 186 -16.37 -11.84 -17.81
C PRO A 186 -17.47 -10.85 -17.38
N MET A 187 -17.42 -9.64 -17.92
CA MET A 187 -18.40 -8.58 -17.67
C MET A 187 -18.80 -7.94 -19.00
N CYS A 188 -20.06 -7.53 -19.13
CA CYS A 188 -20.47 -6.69 -20.27
C CYS A 188 -20.19 -5.21 -19.98
N GLY A 189 -20.19 -4.36 -21.02
CA GLY A 189 -19.90 -2.92 -20.86
C GLY A 189 -20.75 -2.23 -19.79
N THR A 190 -22.04 -2.58 -19.70
CA THR A 190 -22.93 -2.10 -18.63
C THR A 190 -22.55 -2.56 -17.23
N ASP A 191 -22.01 -3.77 -17.07
CA ASP A 191 -21.56 -4.27 -15.77
C ASP A 191 -20.26 -3.59 -15.33
N ILE A 192 -19.38 -3.29 -16.28
CA ILE A 192 -18.15 -2.51 -16.06
C ILE A 192 -18.51 -1.10 -15.60
N ILE A 193 -19.42 -0.41 -16.31
CA ILE A 193 -19.90 0.94 -15.92
C ILE A 193 -20.49 0.92 -14.52
N LYS A 194 -21.37 -0.05 -14.20
CA LYS A 194 -21.98 -0.17 -12.87
C LYS A 194 -20.93 -0.45 -11.79
N THR A 195 -19.94 -1.28 -12.08
CA THR A 195 -18.87 -1.62 -11.14
C THR A 195 -17.97 -0.43 -10.90
N ILE A 196 -17.61 0.34 -11.94
CA ILE A 196 -16.81 1.55 -11.81
C ILE A 196 -17.60 2.65 -11.09
N HIS A 197 -18.88 2.84 -11.38
CA HIS A 197 -19.71 3.80 -10.67
C HIS A 197 -19.88 3.44 -9.20
N LYS A 198 -20.23 2.18 -8.91
CA LYS A 198 -20.40 1.69 -7.52
C LYS A 198 -19.11 1.78 -6.72
N ASN A 199 -17.98 1.52 -7.36
CA ASN A 199 -16.72 1.65 -6.68
C ASN A 199 -16.38 3.15 -6.65
N PHE A 200 -15.96 3.74 -7.74
CA PHE A 200 -15.29 5.03 -7.72
C PHE A 200 -16.22 6.27 -7.69
N ASN A 201 -17.55 6.10 -7.65
CA ASN A 201 -18.52 7.19 -7.81
C ASN A 201 -18.33 8.01 -9.11
N VAL A 202 -17.80 7.35 -10.16
CA VAL A 202 -17.54 7.99 -11.47
C VAL A 202 -18.57 7.54 -12.50
N LEU A 203 -19.23 8.51 -13.11
CA LEU A 203 -20.14 8.29 -14.23
C LEU A 203 -19.33 8.18 -15.53
N LEU A 204 -19.42 7.02 -16.18
CA LEU A 204 -18.84 6.79 -17.49
C LEU A 204 -19.94 6.60 -18.53
N SER A 205 -19.74 7.16 -19.71
CA SER A 205 -20.68 6.98 -20.81
C SER A 205 -20.49 5.60 -21.46
N PRO A 206 -21.55 4.99 -22.02
CA PRO A 206 -21.42 3.74 -22.77
C PRO A 206 -20.47 3.82 -23.98
N GLY A 207 -20.21 5.00 -24.55
CA GLY A 207 -19.25 5.16 -25.64
C GLY A 207 -17.80 5.28 -25.15
N THR A 208 -17.59 5.42 -23.84
CA THR A 208 -16.26 5.50 -23.20
C THR A 208 -15.72 4.11 -22.82
N ILE A 209 -16.61 3.12 -22.68
CA ILE A 209 -16.30 1.71 -22.35
C ILE A 209 -16.42 0.87 -23.61
#